data_AF-A0A2S9Y479-F1
#
_entry.id   AF-A0A2S9Y479-F1
#
_cell.length_a   1.000
_cell.length_b   1.000
_cell.length_c   1.000
_cell.angle_alpha   90.00
_cell.angle_beta   90.00
_cell.angle_gamma   90.00
#
_symmetry.space_group_name_H-M   'P 1'
#
loop_
_entity.id
_entity.type
_entity.pdbx_description
1 polymer ?
#
loop_
_entity_poly.entity_id
_entity_poly.type
_entity_poly.pdbx_seq_one_letter_code
_entity_poly.pdbx_strand_id
1 'polypeptide(L)'
;MTPRVRPHHFLFLAFACTTAAGCRSDQSANPAHCHYAEGDLTCADRYGDARPFCIGPTEECSETAPAYGCVEQLPPVECYSPCGGGAYAEEDDSCQSAAGDESEESAGADPICGDGIVEAEEECDDANEVDDDECSNTCNLPSCGDGIVQATLDEACDDGNTESGDTCGWNCTLPGTVVWSKIYEFKHCTDAALAVTSTGSVNIVYTCEDPQRGLMEVDDNGEVLWTDETPMVTSGNPSIAVSQSDANAFVIGGQLATKGQVRYHRATGIYDWVGTIPLDPSAVYDVAIDEAGSIVAAGETDGDPLLYHFAANGDVNWSYAYDNGASFSSVTTGPDGQIWALQSNSFRLHSYSATGDQLWVSEIFSGGTKADIAVDQAGNAFLLGNSSVSGEHNFRIQKFALDGTEQWFKAHPPSGVAAPGTAIAALPNGTTVVAGYTYNDSEEQVGLLSWHSTAGSNLHELTYSGEEQPTTLFDVAVSEQGFAVAIGHSGPNKQLYLLKVTL
;
A
#
# COMPACT_ATOMS: atom_id res chain seq x y z
N MET A 1 38.64 -28.84 60.41
CA MET A 1 39.61 -27.77 60.72
C MET A 1 39.22 -26.53 59.94
N THR A 2 38.49 -25.60 60.55
CA THR A 2 38.59 -24.15 60.23
C THR A 2 39.97 -23.66 60.73
N PRO A 3 40.57 -22.52 60.29
CA PRO A 3 39.98 -21.23 59.88
C PRO A 3 40.59 -20.63 58.58
N ARG A 4 39.96 -19.69 57.86
CA ARG A 4 39.79 -18.22 58.09
C ARG A 4 41.12 -17.45 58.07
N VAL A 5 41.18 -16.37 57.27
CA VAL A 5 41.66 -14.99 57.60
C VAL A 5 42.06 -14.23 56.31
N ARG A 6 41.26 -13.22 55.94
CA ARG A 6 41.68 -11.98 55.21
C ARG A 6 42.48 -11.10 56.19
N PRO A 7 43.35 -10.13 55.78
CA PRO A 7 42.85 -8.74 55.59
C PRO A 7 43.66 -7.75 54.69
N HIS A 8 42.96 -6.68 54.27
CA HIS A 8 43.26 -5.21 54.23
C HIS A 8 44.63 -4.67 53.73
N HIS A 9 44.82 -3.46 53.15
CA HIS A 9 44.04 -2.29 52.71
C HIS A 9 44.99 -1.27 52.03
N PHE A 10 44.41 -0.16 51.52
CA PHE A 10 44.96 1.13 51.04
C PHE A 10 45.00 1.30 49.51
N LEU A 11 44.02 1.94 48.83
CA LEU A 11 43.36 3.27 48.92
C LEU A 11 44.13 4.36 48.14
N PHE A 12 43.53 4.86 47.04
CA PHE A 12 43.37 6.31 46.76
C PHE A 12 42.22 6.54 45.76
N LEU A 13 41.42 7.59 46.05
CA LEU A 13 40.21 8.09 45.38
C LEU A 13 40.46 8.89 44.10
N ALA A 14 39.47 8.93 43.19
CA ALA A 14 38.77 10.13 42.66
C ALA A 14 37.60 9.65 41.72
N PHE A 15 36.31 9.79 42.08
CA PHE A 15 35.29 10.78 41.60
C PHE A 15 35.39 11.17 40.10
N ALA A 16 34.36 11.16 39.25
CA ALA A 16 32.90 11.45 39.35
C ALA A 16 32.06 10.57 38.37
N CYS A 17 30.82 10.10 38.66
CA CYS A 17 29.48 10.74 38.49
C CYS A 17 29.23 11.28 37.05
N THR A 18 28.16 11.02 36.28
CA THR A 18 26.75 10.55 36.44
C THR A 18 26.22 10.14 35.05
N THR A 19 25.63 8.95 34.78
CA THR A 19 24.19 8.58 34.75
C THR A 19 23.18 9.61 34.22
N ALA A 20 22.38 9.23 33.21
CA ALA A 20 20.93 9.38 33.25
C ALA A 20 20.26 8.42 32.24
N ALA A 21 19.21 7.75 32.71
CA ALA A 21 18.29 6.92 31.95
C ALA A 21 16.91 7.58 31.98
N GLY A 22 16.13 7.41 30.91
CA GLY A 22 14.67 7.34 30.97
C GLY A 22 13.89 8.55 30.44
N CYS A 23 12.94 8.27 29.55
CA CYS A 23 11.56 8.76 29.68
C CYS A 23 10.61 7.69 29.12
N ARG A 24 9.65 7.28 29.96
CA ARG A 24 8.55 6.36 29.69
C ARG A 24 7.27 7.18 29.91
N SER A 25 6.34 7.14 28.98
CA SER A 25 5.00 7.71 29.13
C SER A 25 4.16 6.85 30.08
N ASP A 26 3.74 7.41 31.22
CA ASP A 26 2.54 6.93 31.93
C ASP A 26 2.02 8.01 32.89
N GLN A 27 0.83 8.56 32.58
CA GLN A 27 0.12 9.52 33.42
C GLN A 27 -0.71 8.81 34.49
N SER A 28 -0.07 8.31 35.56
CA SER A 28 -0.81 7.93 36.77
C SER A 28 -0.07 8.34 38.05
N ALA A 29 -0.78 9.04 38.93
CA ALA A 29 -0.27 9.43 40.24
C ALA A 29 -0.01 8.18 41.10
N ASN A 30 1.17 8.08 41.72
CA ASN A 30 1.54 6.95 42.58
C ASN A 30 0.97 7.12 44.01
N PRO A 31 -0.07 6.39 44.42
CA PRO A 31 -0.76 6.60 45.70
C PRO A 31 0.09 6.24 46.93
N ALA A 32 1.20 5.52 46.74
CA ALA A 32 2.09 5.07 47.81
C ALA A 32 3.03 6.16 48.35
N HIS A 33 3.09 7.35 47.74
CA HIS A 33 4.01 8.42 48.12
C HIS A 33 3.37 9.60 48.85
N CYS A 34 2.07 9.52 49.20
CA CYS A 34 1.38 10.59 49.91
C CYS A 34 0.87 10.13 51.28
N HIS A 35 1.56 10.59 52.33
CA HIS A 35 1.21 10.36 53.73
C HIS A 35 0.79 11.68 54.40
N TYR A 36 -0.18 11.63 55.32
CA TYR A 36 -0.55 12.80 56.13
C TYR A 36 0.48 13.03 57.25
N ALA A 37 0.52 14.24 57.81
CA ALA A 37 1.52 14.73 58.79
C ALA A 37 1.66 13.93 60.10
N GLU A 38 0.91 12.84 60.29
CA GLU A 38 1.00 11.93 61.44
C GLU A 38 1.42 10.49 61.04
N GLY A 39 1.93 10.30 59.82
CA GLY A 39 2.96 9.29 59.52
C GLY A 39 2.54 7.93 58.96
N ASP A 40 1.40 7.34 59.33
CA ASP A 40 1.23 5.89 59.10
C ASP A 40 0.04 5.44 58.21
N LEU A 41 -0.67 6.35 57.54
CA LEU A 41 -1.77 5.98 56.62
C LEU A 41 -1.64 6.66 55.25
N THR A 42 -1.95 5.94 54.17
CA THR A 42 -1.91 6.46 52.80
C THR A 42 -3.21 7.18 52.42
N CYS A 43 -3.19 8.02 51.38
CA CYS A 43 -4.41 8.63 50.85
C CYS A 43 -5.43 7.59 50.35
N ALA A 44 -4.96 6.46 49.83
CA ALA A 44 -5.80 5.36 49.38
C ALA A 44 -6.52 4.67 50.56
N ASP A 45 -5.86 4.52 51.71
CA ASP A 45 -6.50 3.99 52.93
C ASP A 45 -7.66 4.87 53.43
N ARG A 46 -7.63 6.17 53.13
CA ARG A 46 -8.63 7.15 53.59
C ARG A 46 -9.80 7.34 52.63
N TYR A 47 -9.56 7.33 51.32
CA TYR A 47 -10.57 7.65 50.30
C TYR A 47 -10.87 6.52 49.31
N GLY A 48 -10.17 5.39 49.42
CA GLY A 48 -10.27 4.23 48.54
C GLY A 48 -9.45 4.37 47.26
N ASP A 49 -9.07 3.24 46.67
CA ASP A 49 -8.08 3.13 45.56
C ASP A 49 -8.45 3.91 44.29
N ALA A 50 -9.72 4.30 44.13
CA ALA A 50 -10.20 4.95 42.91
C ALA A 50 -10.08 6.48 42.91
N ARG A 51 -9.78 7.12 44.06
CA ARG A 51 -9.88 8.59 44.22
C ARG A 51 -8.83 9.32 45.10
N PRO A 52 -7.57 8.89 45.23
CA PRO A 52 -6.58 9.68 45.97
C PRO A 52 -5.85 10.69 45.07
N PHE A 53 -5.88 11.98 45.43
CA PHE A 53 -5.02 13.03 44.84
C PHE A 53 -4.20 13.76 45.91
N CYS A 54 -3.00 14.20 45.57
CA CYS A 54 -2.08 14.88 46.49
C CYS A 54 -1.79 16.30 46.01
N ILE A 55 -1.77 17.25 46.93
CA ILE A 55 -1.50 18.66 46.64
C ILE A 55 -0.29 19.16 47.41
N GLY A 56 0.58 19.90 46.71
CA GLY A 56 1.78 20.55 47.23
C GLY A 56 1.66 22.08 47.19
N PRO A 57 2.59 22.82 47.80
CA PRO A 57 2.49 24.28 47.88
C PRO A 57 2.79 24.91 46.52
N THR A 58 1.81 25.55 45.90
CA THR A 58 2.02 26.45 44.76
C THR A 58 1.56 27.86 45.17
N GLU A 59 2.39 28.88 44.89
CA GLU A 59 2.17 30.26 45.33
C GLU A 59 0.96 30.94 44.64
N GLU A 60 0.39 30.35 43.59
CA GLU A 60 -0.69 30.95 42.80
C GLU A 60 -2.10 30.50 43.21
N CYS A 61 -2.26 29.56 44.15
CA CYS A 61 -3.59 29.16 44.64
C CYS A 61 -4.06 30.12 45.76
N SER A 62 -4.41 31.35 45.39
CA SER A 62 -5.05 32.32 46.27
C SER A 62 -6.54 32.02 46.43
N GLU A 63 -6.95 31.44 47.57
CA GLU A 63 -8.09 31.87 48.41
C GLU A 63 -8.59 30.83 49.43
N THR A 64 -7.95 29.65 49.54
CA THR A 64 -8.20 28.76 50.70
C THR A 64 -6.90 28.20 51.24
N ALA A 65 -6.83 28.07 52.57
CA ALA A 65 -5.64 27.75 53.36
C ALA A 65 -4.72 26.68 52.71
N PRO A 66 -3.39 26.76 52.89
CA PRO A 66 -2.46 25.83 52.25
C PRO A 66 -2.74 24.41 52.76
N ALA A 67 -3.50 23.66 51.98
CA ALA A 67 -3.85 22.31 52.30
C ALA A 67 -2.69 21.43 51.83
N TYR A 68 -1.80 21.09 52.74
CA TYR A 68 -0.86 20.00 52.50
C TYR A 68 -1.62 18.69 52.73
N GLY A 69 -1.72 17.83 51.70
CA GLY A 69 -2.19 16.46 51.89
C GLY A 69 -3.19 15.93 50.86
N CYS A 70 -3.94 14.91 51.28
CA CYS A 70 -4.85 14.14 50.43
C CYS A 70 -6.16 14.87 50.17
N VAL A 71 -6.61 14.90 48.91
CA VAL A 71 -7.93 15.41 48.51
C VAL A 71 -8.71 14.37 47.70
N GLU A 72 -10.04 14.45 47.79
CA GLU A 72 -10.96 13.46 47.18
C GLU A 72 -11.27 13.73 45.70
N GLN A 73 -11.03 14.95 45.21
CA GLN A 73 -11.31 15.37 43.82
C GLN A 73 -10.15 16.18 43.23
N LEU A 74 -9.93 16.00 41.93
CA LEU A 74 -8.85 16.64 41.15
C LEU A 74 -9.05 18.16 41.13
N PRO A 75 -8.09 18.95 41.63
CA PRO A 75 -8.13 20.40 41.47
C PRO A 75 -7.83 20.79 40.00
N PRO A 76 -8.12 22.05 39.60
CA PRO A 76 -7.75 22.58 38.30
C PRO A 76 -6.25 22.42 38.01
N VAL A 77 -5.90 22.34 36.72
CA VAL A 77 -4.59 21.87 36.23
C VAL A 77 -3.39 22.66 36.77
N GLU A 78 -3.61 23.89 37.21
CA GLU A 78 -2.59 24.80 37.72
C GLU A 78 -2.29 24.64 39.23
N CYS A 79 -2.99 23.75 39.94
CA CYS A 79 -2.82 23.54 41.40
C CYS A 79 -2.42 22.10 41.79
N TYR A 80 -1.80 21.30 40.91
CA TYR A 80 -1.22 20.01 41.28
C TYR A 80 0.21 19.83 40.74
N SER A 81 1.10 19.34 41.60
CA SER A 81 2.45 18.91 41.22
C SER A 81 2.54 17.39 41.38
N PRO A 82 3.00 16.63 40.39
CA PRO A 82 3.22 15.19 40.56
C PRO A 82 4.30 14.97 41.62
N CYS A 83 3.91 14.44 42.77
CA CYS A 83 4.86 14.10 43.83
C CYS A 83 5.78 12.97 43.34
N GLY A 84 7.05 13.27 43.11
CA GLY A 84 8.00 12.23 42.69
C GLY A 84 9.42 12.65 42.32
N GLY A 85 9.80 13.93 42.47
CA GLY A 85 11.16 14.38 42.17
C GLY A 85 11.80 15.09 43.37
N GLY A 86 12.34 14.34 44.33
CA GLY A 86 13.12 14.97 45.39
C GLY A 86 13.48 14.04 46.54
N ALA A 87 14.78 13.84 46.73
CA ALA A 87 15.35 13.18 47.88
C ALA A 87 15.07 13.96 49.17
N TYR A 88 14.99 13.21 50.28
CA TYR A 88 15.02 13.62 51.68
C TYR A 88 15.46 15.08 51.96
N ALA A 89 14.54 15.89 52.49
CA ALA A 89 14.88 17.05 53.29
C ALA A 89 14.91 16.62 54.76
N GLU A 90 16.06 16.18 55.23
CA GLU A 90 16.38 16.18 56.66
C GLU A 90 17.23 17.44 56.91
N GLU A 91 16.84 18.22 57.91
CA GLU A 91 17.52 19.41 58.48
C GLU A 91 17.20 20.80 57.87
N ASP A 92 16.21 21.47 58.49
CA ASP A 92 16.33 22.76 59.21
C ASP A 92 17.40 23.76 58.73
N ASP A 93 17.03 24.80 57.97
CA ASP A 93 17.15 26.22 58.39
C ASP A 93 16.86 27.23 57.25
N SER A 94 15.79 28.00 57.47
CA SER A 94 15.60 29.41 57.10
C SER A 94 15.66 29.88 55.64
N CYS A 95 14.53 30.45 55.20
CA CYS A 95 14.47 31.50 54.18
C CYS A 95 15.48 32.62 54.49
N GLN A 96 16.32 32.96 53.52
CA GLN A 96 16.93 34.29 53.44
C GLN A 96 16.63 34.92 52.08
N SER A 97 15.83 35.96 52.11
CA SER A 97 15.76 36.96 51.05
C SER A 97 17.00 37.85 51.13
N ALA A 98 17.75 37.96 50.03
CA ALA A 98 18.65 39.08 49.81
C ALA A 98 18.87 39.27 48.31
N ALA A 99 18.50 40.47 47.85
CA ALA A 99 18.72 40.97 46.51
C ALA A 99 20.21 41.13 46.17
N GLY A 100 20.51 40.99 44.87
CA GLY A 100 21.69 41.53 44.20
C GLY A 100 22.81 40.51 43.94
N ASP A 101 23.07 40.17 42.69
CA ASP A 101 24.11 40.77 41.85
C ASP A 101 24.13 40.06 40.49
N GLU A 102 24.48 40.79 39.44
CA GLU A 102 24.48 40.33 38.06
C GLU A 102 25.62 39.34 37.78
N SER A 103 25.29 38.25 37.08
CA SER A 103 26.23 37.61 36.15
C SER A 103 25.46 36.80 35.13
N GLU A 104 25.54 37.26 33.88
CA GLU A 104 25.18 36.55 32.66
C GLU A 104 25.75 35.11 32.67
N GLU A 105 24.88 34.11 32.67
CA GLU A 105 25.18 32.81 32.07
C GLU A 105 23.86 32.16 31.64
N SER A 106 23.53 32.35 30.35
CA SER A 106 22.70 31.49 29.50
C SER A 106 21.64 30.64 30.22
N ALA A 107 20.50 31.24 30.52
CA ALA A 107 19.27 30.47 30.61
C ALA A 107 18.99 29.96 29.18
N GLY A 108 19.22 28.67 28.95
CA GLY A 108 18.60 27.99 27.82
C GLY A 108 17.10 28.15 28.01
N ALA A 109 16.50 29.05 27.22
CA ALA A 109 15.08 28.97 26.98
C ALA A 109 14.86 27.59 26.34
N ASP A 110 13.89 26.84 26.84
CA ASP A 110 13.40 25.70 26.07
C ASP A 110 12.95 26.26 24.71
N PRO A 111 13.35 25.65 23.58
CA PRO A 111 13.07 26.21 22.27
C PRO A 111 11.58 26.42 22.08
N ILE A 112 11.19 27.62 21.63
CA ILE A 112 9.78 28.01 21.49
C ILE A 112 9.42 28.13 20.03
N CYS A 113 8.66 27.14 19.55
CA CYS A 113 8.15 27.16 18.20
C CYS A 113 7.15 28.31 17.97
N GLY A 114 7.37 29.06 16.89
CA GLY A 114 6.54 30.18 16.45
C GLY A 114 6.98 31.54 16.97
N ASP A 115 8.22 31.68 17.48
CA ASP A 115 8.75 32.94 18.03
C ASP A 115 9.55 33.78 17.01
N GLY A 116 9.79 33.22 15.82
CA GLY A 116 10.51 33.80 14.71
C GLY A 116 12.01 33.51 14.72
N ILE A 117 12.50 32.64 15.60
CA ILE A 117 13.92 32.34 15.79
C ILE A 117 14.13 30.83 15.72
N VAL A 118 14.74 30.35 14.64
CA VAL A 118 15.14 28.93 14.55
C VAL A 118 16.22 28.59 15.59
N GLU A 119 15.85 27.82 16.59
CA GLU A 119 16.74 27.33 17.66
C GLU A 119 17.32 25.94 17.35
N ALA A 120 18.20 25.41 18.23
CA ALA A 120 19.05 24.26 17.89
C ALA A 120 18.28 22.93 17.68
N GLU A 121 17.09 22.81 18.27
CA GLU A 121 16.20 21.65 18.15
C GLU A 121 15.11 21.82 17.07
N GLU A 122 15.03 22.98 16.40
CA GLU A 122 14.00 23.32 15.42
C GLU A 122 14.52 23.19 13.98
N GLU A 123 13.70 22.64 13.09
CA GLU A 123 14.01 22.60 11.65
C GLU A 123 13.59 23.88 10.92
N CYS A 124 12.57 24.57 11.46
CA CYS A 124 12.01 25.82 10.97
C CYS A 124 11.38 26.61 12.13
N ASP A 125 11.08 27.88 11.88
CA ASP A 125 10.21 28.72 12.70
C ASP A 125 9.69 29.87 11.79
N ASP A 126 8.38 30.01 11.67
CA ASP A 126 7.72 31.02 10.82
C ASP A 126 6.97 32.11 11.59
N ALA A 127 7.30 32.27 12.88
CA ALA A 127 6.81 33.31 13.78
C ALA A 127 5.28 33.28 14.02
N ASN A 128 4.63 32.12 13.89
CA ASN A 128 3.20 31.99 14.12
C ASN A 128 2.81 30.60 14.67
N GLU A 129 1.52 30.37 14.95
CA GLU A 129 0.98 29.10 15.51
C GLU A 129 0.04 28.38 14.50
N VAL A 130 0.22 28.64 13.22
CA VAL A 130 -0.47 27.97 12.11
C VAL A 130 0.33 26.72 11.77
N ASP A 131 -0.36 25.58 11.61
CA ASP A 131 0.30 24.27 11.49
C ASP A 131 0.49 23.86 10.02
N ASP A 132 -0.22 24.54 9.10
CA ASP A 132 -0.37 24.17 7.69
C ASP A 132 0.31 25.14 6.70
N ASP A 133 1.23 25.97 7.17
CA ASP A 133 2.00 26.95 6.40
C ASP A 133 3.49 26.57 6.25
N GLU A 134 4.42 27.48 6.57
CA GLU A 134 5.84 27.29 6.28
C GLU A 134 6.58 26.50 7.37
N CYS A 135 5.99 26.37 8.57
CA CYS A 135 6.51 25.56 9.66
C CYS A 135 5.38 24.94 10.50
N SER A 136 5.51 23.67 10.89
CA SER A 136 4.54 23.09 11.83
C SER A 136 4.71 23.68 13.23
N ASN A 137 3.66 23.59 14.06
CA ASN A 137 3.66 23.96 15.48
C ASN A 137 4.57 23.08 16.35
N THR A 138 5.18 22.06 15.75
CA THR A 138 6.21 21.21 16.37
C THR A 138 7.61 21.52 15.88
N CYS A 139 7.76 22.59 15.10
CA CYS A 139 9.01 23.08 14.52
C CYS A 139 9.73 22.07 13.62
N ASN A 140 8.93 21.25 12.94
CA ASN A 140 9.37 20.41 11.85
C ASN A 140 8.96 21.04 10.52
N LEU A 141 9.82 20.88 9.51
CA LEU A 141 9.49 21.35 8.16
C LEU A 141 8.25 20.62 7.65
N PRO A 142 7.32 21.34 6.98
CA PRO A 142 6.17 20.74 6.32
C PRO A 142 6.57 19.58 5.43
N SER A 143 5.92 18.43 5.56
CA SER A 143 6.18 17.28 4.72
C SER A 143 4.99 16.34 4.62
N CYS A 144 4.71 15.90 3.39
CA CYS A 144 3.72 14.86 3.15
C CYS A 144 3.90 13.62 4.03
N GLY A 145 2.81 13.23 4.69
CA GLY A 145 2.72 12.09 5.60
C GLY A 145 2.89 12.47 7.08
N ASP A 146 2.88 13.76 7.42
CA ASP A 146 2.95 14.25 8.81
C ASP A 146 1.57 14.38 9.49
N GLY A 147 0.50 14.18 8.71
CA GLY A 147 -0.90 14.24 9.17
C GLY A 147 -1.54 15.61 9.03
N ILE A 148 -0.85 16.58 8.42
CA ILE A 148 -1.30 17.97 8.28
C ILE A 148 -1.32 18.34 6.79
N VAL A 149 -2.50 18.65 6.25
CA VAL A 149 -2.63 19.05 4.84
C VAL A 149 -2.06 20.45 4.62
N GLN A 150 -0.94 20.54 3.91
CA GLN A 150 -0.23 21.79 3.67
C GLN A 150 -0.49 22.34 2.26
N ALA A 151 -1.30 23.40 2.18
CA ALA A 151 -1.62 24.03 0.90
C ALA A 151 -0.40 24.69 0.23
N THR A 152 0.63 25.06 1.00
CA THR A 152 1.91 25.62 0.53
C THR A 152 2.73 24.61 -0.27
N LEU A 153 2.53 23.31 -0.03
CA LEU A 153 3.15 22.19 -0.74
C LEU A 153 2.25 21.59 -1.84
N ASP A 154 1.13 22.24 -2.16
CA ASP A 154 0.11 21.76 -3.10
C ASP A 154 -0.51 20.40 -2.71
N GLU A 155 -0.58 20.09 -1.41
CA GLU A 155 -1.20 18.86 -0.91
C GLU A 155 -2.72 18.88 -1.06
N ALA A 156 -3.26 17.77 -1.55
CA ALA A 156 -4.71 17.56 -1.66
C ALA A 156 -5.28 16.75 -0.48
N CYS A 157 -4.42 16.04 0.24
CA CYS A 157 -4.72 15.21 1.40
C CYS A 157 -3.42 14.94 2.18
N ASP A 158 -3.56 14.46 3.42
CA ASP A 158 -2.49 13.86 4.23
C ASP A 158 -3.19 12.97 5.27
N ASP A 159 -2.85 11.67 5.30
CA ASP A 159 -3.39 10.71 6.28
C ASP A 159 -2.34 10.16 7.25
N GLY A 160 -1.24 10.90 7.42
CA GLY A 160 -0.19 10.64 8.41
C GLY A 160 0.80 9.55 7.99
N ASN A 161 0.87 9.24 6.70
CA ASN A 161 1.85 8.33 6.13
C ASN A 161 2.10 8.62 4.63
N THR A 162 3.07 7.94 4.02
CA THR A 162 3.39 8.07 2.58
C THR A 162 3.21 6.74 1.83
N GLU A 163 2.37 5.85 2.32
CA GLU A 163 2.00 4.61 1.64
C GLU A 163 1.00 4.91 0.52
N SER A 164 1.07 4.19 -0.60
CA SER A 164 0.08 4.35 -1.68
C SER A 164 -1.09 3.39 -1.52
N GLY A 165 -2.24 3.73 -2.11
CA GLY A 165 -3.41 2.85 -2.12
C GLY A 165 -4.21 2.84 -0.82
N ASP A 166 -4.15 3.90 -0.03
CA ASP A 166 -5.11 4.19 1.02
C ASP A 166 -5.99 5.39 0.59
N THR A 167 -6.27 6.31 1.50
CA THR A 167 -7.06 7.52 1.20
C THR A 167 -6.22 8.66 0.65
N CYS A 168 -4.89 8.61 0.79
CA CYS A 168 -3.97 9.64 0.33
C CYS A 168 -2.70 9.06 -0.29
N GLY A 169 -2.39 9.41 -1.53
CA GLY A 169 -1.21 8.87 -2.21
C GLY A 169 0.10 9.31 -1.55
N TRP A 170 1.19 8.60 -1.86
CA TRP A 170 2.54 8.83 -1.29
C TRP A 170 3.12 10.24 -1.46
N ASN A 171 2.53 11.03 -2.36
CA ASN A 171 2.91 12.42 -2.64
C ASN A 171 1.78 13.41 -2.28
N CYS A 172 0.92 13.03 -1.34
CA CYS A 172 -0.17 13.84 -0.80
C CYS A 172 -1.17 14.32 -1.88
N THR A 173 -1.34 13.47 -2.90
CA THR A 173 -2.37 13.63 -3.92
C THR A 173 -3.49 12.63 -3.66
N LEU A 174 -4.73 13.03 -3.97
CA LEU A 174 -5.84 12.10 -3.88
C LEU A 174 -5.64 10.94 -4.88
N PRO A 175 -5.88 9.68 -4.46
CA PRO A 175 -5.88 8.53 -5.36
C PRO A 175 -6.76 8.79 -6.58
N GLY A 176 -6.30 8.32 -7.73
CA GLY A 176 -7.03 8.50 -8.98
C GLY A 176 -6.84 9.87 -9.67
N THR A 177 -6.03 10.77 -9.10
CA THR A 177 -5.66 12.01 -9.80
C THR A 177 -4.94 11.65 -11.11
N VAL A 178 -5.48 12.12 -12.23
CA VAL A 178 -4.91 11.86 -13.56
C VAL A 178 -3.60 12.61 -13.70
N VAL A 179 -2.49 11.86 -13.79
CA VAL A 179 -1.16 12.40 -14.05
C VAL A 179 -1.06 12.81 -15.52
N TRP A 180 -1.44 11.90 -16.41
CA TRP A 180 -1.59 12.17 -17.84
C TRP A 180 -2.50 11.13 -18.50
N SER A 181 -3.04 11.48 -19.67
CA SER A 181 -3.70 10.55 -20.57
C SER A 181 -3.23 10.73 -22.00
N LYS A 182 -3.28 9.65 -22.78
CA LYS A 182 -2.89 9.62 -24.19
C LYS A 182 -3.91 8.85 -25.01
N ILE A 183 -4.29 9.43 -26.15
CA ILE A 183 -5.05 8.77 -27.20
C ILE A 183 -4.09 8.48 -28.33
N TYR A 184 -3.95 7.21 -28.70
CA TYR A 184 -3.17 6.81 -29.87
C TYR A 184 -4.06 6.70 -31.10
N GLU A 185 -3.49 6.92 -32.29
CA GLU A 185 -4.23 6.91 -33.56
C GLU A 185 -4.59 5.50 -34.06
N PHE A 186 -4.63 4.49 -33.18
CA PHE A 186 -5.18 3.16 -33.47
C PHE A 186 -6.69 3.20 -33.33
N LYS A 187 -7.45 2.62 -34.25
CA LYS A 187 -8.92 2.69 -34.28
C LYS A 187 -9.54 1.31 -34.23
N HIS A 188 -10.78 1.24 -33.74
CA HIS A 188 -11.55 0.01 -33.62
C HIS A 188 -10.84 -1.02 -32.73
N CYS A 189 -10.23 -0.54 -31.64
CA CYS A 189 -9.59 -1.38 -30.65
C CYS A 189 -10.64 -2.14 -29.84
N THR A 190 -10.47 -3.46 -29.78
CA THR A 190 -11.40 -4.38 -29.13
C THR A 190 -10.86 -4.94 -27.82
N ASP A 191 -9.54 -5.01 -27.68
CA ASP A 191 -8.89 -5.46 -26.45
C ASP A 191 -7.43 -4.97 -26.39
N ALA A 192 -6.88 -4.84 -25.19
CA ALA A 192 -5.48 -4.52 -24.94
C ALA A 192 -5.06 -4.92 -23.53
N ALA A 193 -3.79 -5.26 -23.36
CA ALA A 193 -3.16 -5.56 -22.08
C ALA A 193 -1.89 -4.73 -21.91
N LEU A 194 -1.53 -4.42 -20.67
CA LEU A 194 -0.38 -3.60 -20.33
C LEU A 194 0.40 -4.17 -19.15
N ALA A 195 1.70 -3.87 -19.10
CA ALA A 195 2.53 -4.15 -17.94
C ALA A 195 3.54 -3.01 -17.73
N VAL A 196 3.74 -2.62 -16.47
CA VAL A 196 4.61 -1.51 -16.07
C VAL A 196 5.94 -2.04 -15.54
N THR A 197 7.05 -1.58 -16.13
CA THR A 197 8.40 -1.96 -15.71
C THR A 197 8.80 -1.26 -14.41
N SER A 198 9.81 -1.78 -13.72
CA SER A 198 10.39 -1.11 -12.54
C SER A 198 10.96 0.28 -12.83
N THR A 199 11.25 0.59 -14.10
CA THR A 199 11.65 1.93 -14.54
C THR A 199 10.49 2.88 -14.85
N GLY A 200 9.24 2.39 -14.85
CA GLY A 200 8.04 3.17 -15.13
C GLY A 200 7.61 3.17 -16.61
N SER A 201 8.37 2.55 -17.52
CA SER A 201 7.93 2.37 -18.90
C SER A 201 6.77 1.36 -18.97
N VAL A 202 5.92 1.52 -19.97
CA VAL A 202 4.70 0.71 -20.13
C VAL A 202 4.78 -0.07 -21.42
N ASN A 203 4.75 -1.41 -21.32
CA ASN A 203 4.67 -2.30 -22.47
C ASN A 203 3.20 -2.66 -22.72
N ILE A 204 2.77 -2.58 -23.97
CA ILE A 204 1.36 -2.66 -24.34
C ILE A 204 1.18 -3.59 -25.53
N VAL A 205 0.32 -4.59 -25.39
CA VAL A 205 -0.16 -5.42 -26.49
C VAL A 205 -1.60 -5.05 -26.79
N TYR A 206 -1.91 -4.76 -28.05
CA TYR A 206 -3.25 -4.31 -28.44
C TYR A 206 -3.80 -5.06 -29.65
N THR A 207 -5.13 -5.19 -29.69
CA THR A 207 -5.88 -5.72 -30.82
C THR A 207 -6.90 -4.69 -31.30
N CYS A 208 -6.67 -4.18 -32.51
CA CYS A 208 -7.56 -3.26 -33.20
C CYS A 208 -7.87 -3.80 -34.63
N GLU A 209 -8.80 -3.16 -35.35
CA GLU A 209 -9.23 -3.65 -36.67
C GLU A 209 -8.13 -3.52 -37.74
N ASP A 210 -8.23 -4.39 -38.74
CA ASP A 210 -7.20 -4.87 -39.67
C ASP A 210 -6.28 -3.78 -40.31
N PRO A 211 -4.93 -3.95 -40.33
CA PRO A 211 -4.11 -4.93 -39.60
C PRO A 211 -3.40 -4.26 -38.42
N GLN A 212 -4.13 -3.77 -37.42
CA GLN A 212 -3.50 -3.12 -36.26
C GLN A 212 -3.53 -4.03 -35.03
N ARG A 213 -2.70 -5.08 -35.08
CA ARG A 213 -2.23 -5.78 -33.88
C ARG A 213 -0.78 -5.43 -33.70
N GLY A 214 -0.42 -5.02 -32.51
CA GLY A 214 0.93 -4.55 -32.28
C GLY A 214 1.31 -4.61 -30.82
N LEU A 215 2.58 -4.36 -30.64
CA LEU A 215 3.23 -4.17 -29.37
C LEU A 215 3.88 -2.81 -29.45
N MET A 216 3.73 -2.06 -28.37
CA MET A 216 4.44 -0.80 -28.22
C MET A 216 4.97 -0.69 -26.81
N GLU A 217 6.06 0.05 -26.67
CA GLU A 217 6.51 0.55 -25.39
C GLU A 217 6.38 2.06 -25.39
N VAL A 218 5.91 2.59 -24.27
CA VAL A 218 5.83 4.03 -24.04
C VAL A 218 6.63 4.39 -22.79
N ASP A 219 7.18 5.60 -22.77
CA ASP A 219 7.88 6.12 -21.60
C ASP A 219 6.92 6.49 -20.47
N ASP A 220 7.47 6.98 -19.36
CA ASP A 220 6.71 7.37 -18.18
C ASP A 220 5.76 8.58 -18.41
N ASN A 221 5.84 9.24 -19.58
CA ASN A 221 4.97 10.33 -20.02
C ASN A 221 3.98 9.90 -21.12
N GLY A 222 3.98 8.61 -21.49
CA GLY A 222 3.15 8.05 -22.55
C GLY A 222 3.65 8.35 -23.97
N GLU A 223 4.89 8.81 -24.14
CA GLU A 223 5.51 8.98 -25.45
C GLU A 223 6.01 7.64 -25.98
N VAL A 224 5.74 7.37 -27.26
CA VAL A 224 6.09 6.09 -27.90
C VAL A 224 7.60 5.96 -28.03
N LEU A 225 8.17 4.92 -27.41
CA LEU A 225 9.57 4.56 -27.55
C LEU A 225 9.80 3.72 -28.81
N TRP A 226 8.93 2.73 -29.06
CA TRP A 226 8.96 1.91 -30.27
C TRP A 226 7.63 1.17 -30.46
N THR A 227 7.42 0.65 -31.68
CA THR A 227 6.29 -0.21 -32.05
C THR A 227 6.77 -1.40 -32.88
N ASP A 228 6.10 -2.55 -32.74
CA ASP A 228 6.29 -3.75 -33.57
C ASP A 228 4.92 -4.26 -34.06
N GLU A 229 4.78 -4.36 -35.38
CA GLU A 229 3.58 -4.84 -36.09
C GLU A 229 3.84 -6.15 -36.87
N THR A 230 5.05 -6.72 -36.78
CA THR A 230 5.39 -8.01 -37.41
C THR A 230 4.56 -9.15 -36.79
N PRO A 231 4.42 -10.36 -37.35
CA PRO A 231 3.29 -11.25 -37.04
C PRO A 231 3.23 -11.57 -35.55
N MET A 232 2.41 -10.77 -34.86
CA MET A 232 2.25 -10.78 -33.43
C MET A 232 1.27 -11.87 -33.09
N VAL A 233 1.40 -12.36 -31.87
CA VAL A 233 0.52 -13.38 -31.36
C VAL A 233 -0.91 -12.80 -31.33
N THR A 234 -1.83 -13.45 -32.03
CA THR A 234 -3.24 -13.10 -32.15
C THR A 234 -4.05 -13.89 -31.12
N SER A 235 -4.44 -13.29 -30.01
CA SER A 235 -5.53 -13.81 -29.18
C SER A 235 -6.72 -12.86 -29.24
N GLY A 236 -7.89 -13.35 -28.83
CA GLY A 236 -9.03 -12.49 -28.51
C GLY A 236 -8.80 -11.69 -27.22
N ASN A 237 -7.91 -12.18 -26.35
CA ASN A 237 -7.51 -11.58 -25.07
C ASN A 237 -5.97 -11.50 -25.04
N PRO A 238 -5.35 -10.37 -25.42
CA PRO A 238 -3.91 -10.21 -25.30
C PRO A 238 -3.47 -10.30 -23.84
N SER A 239 -2.27 -10.79 -23.58
CA SER A 239 -1.67 -10.80 -22.24
C SER A 239 -0.18 -10.55 -22.33
N ILE A 240 0.33 -9.78 -21.37
CA ILE A 240 1.73 -9.37 -21.24
C ILE A 240 2.13 -9.34 -19.76
N ALA A 241 3.35 -9.79 -19.47
CA ALA A 241 3.96 -9.67 -18.15
C ALA A 241 5.40 -9.18 -18.28
N VAL A 242 5.88 -8.40 -17.31
CA VAL A 242 7.24 -7.84 -17.28
C VAL A 242 8.01 -8.34 -16.06
N SER A 243 9.33 -8.47 -16.19
CA SER A 243 10.20 -8.86 -15.08
C SER A 243 10.54 -7.63 -14.26
N GLN A 244 10.21 -7.64 -12.96
CA GLN A 244 10.58 -6.52 -12.09
C GLN A 244 12.11 -6.46 -11.85
N SER A 245 12.80 -7.60 -11.94
CA SER A 245 14.26 -7.71 -11.81
C SER A 245 15.05 -7.35 -13.08
N ASP A 246 14.41 -7.33 -14.26
CA ASP A 246 15.04 -7.04 -15.55
C ASP A 246 14.04 -6.25 -16.39
N ALA A 247 14.14 -4.91 -16.35
CA ALA A 247 13.22 -4.01 -17.05
C ALA A 247 13.18 -4.22 -18.58
N ASN A 248 14.14 -4.96 -19.16
CA ASN A 248 14.19 -5.29 -20.57
C ASN A 248 13.55 -6.66 -20.90
N ALA A 249 13.02 -7.34 -19.89
CA ALA A 249 12.44 -8.66 -20.01
C ALA A 249 10.93 -8.63 -19.84
N PHE A 250 10.23 -9.16 -20.84
CA PHE A 250 8.79 -9.32 -20.83
C PHE A 250 8.40 -10.58 -21.61
N VAL A 251 7.18 -11.05 -21.38
CA VAL A 251 6.58 -12.14 -22.15
C VAL A 251 5.20 -11.73 -22.62
N ILE A 252 4.86 -12.19 -23.81
CA ILE A 252 3.50 -12.10 -24.33
C ILE A 252 2.92 -13.49 -24.59
N GLY A 253 1.62 -13.63 -24.34
CA GLY A 253 0.83 -14.83 -24.61
C GLY A 253 -0.20 -14.60 -25.73
N GLY A 254 -0.54 -15.68 -26.44
CA GLY A 254 -1.70 -15.73 -27.34
C GLY A 254 -1.63 -16.89 -28.34
N GLN A 255 -2.27 -16.77 -29.51
CA GLN A 255 -2.13 -17.70 -30.64
C GLN A 255 -1.49 -17.06 -31.88
N LEU A 256 -0.51 -17.68 -32.54
CA LEU A 256 -0.15 -17.32 -33.91
C LEU A 256 -0.69 -18.37 -34.87
N ALA A 257 -1.56 -17.95 -35.79
CA ALA A 257 -2.34 -18.85 -36.65
C ALA A 257 -3.23 -19.81 -35.84
N THR A 258 -2.87 -21.09 -35.72
CA THR A 258 -3.60 -22.09 -34.92
C THR A 258 -2.77 -22.60 -33.74
N LYS A 259 -1.71 -21.88 -33.39
CA LYS A 259 -0.65 -22.35 -32.48
C LYS A 259 -0.52 -21.42 -31.29
N GLY A 260 -0.61 -21.94 -30.08
CA GLY A 260 -0.32 -21.16 -28.88
C GLY A 260 1.14 -20.73 -28.91
N GLN A 261 1.42 -19.48 -28.55
CA GLN A 261 2.78 -18.96 -28.46
C GLN A 261 2.96 -18.20 -27.16
N VAL A 262 4.01 -18.57 -26.45
CA VAL A 262 4.64 -17.73 -25.43
C VAL A 262 5.89 -17.18 -26.09
N ARG A 263 6.02 -15.86 -26.11
CA ARG A 263 7.24 -15.22 -26.61
C ARG A 263 7.88 -14.41 -25.50
N TYR A 264 9.13 -14.74 -25.20
CA TYR A 264 9.94 -14.06 -24.20
C TYR A 264 10.95 -13.15 -24.88
N HIS A 265 11.13 -11.97 -24.32
CA HIS A 265 12.04 -10.95 -24.81
C HIS A 265 13.11 -10.64 -23.76
N ARG A 266 14.34 -10.37 -24.20
CA ARG A 266 15.41 -9.79 -23.38
C ARG A 266 16.23 -8.84 -24.24
N ALA A 267 16.13 -7.53 -24.01
CA ALA A 267 16.85 -6.56 -24.84
C ALA A 267 18.36 -6.64 -24.59
N THR A 268 19.16 -7.00 -25.61
CA THR A 268 20.62 -6.76 -25.62
C THR A 268 21.06 -5.86 -26.78
N GLY A 269 20.18 -4.97 -27.25
CA GLY A 269 20.48 -3.95 -28.27
C GLY A 269 19.90 -4.21 -29.67
N ILE A 270 19.30 -5.37 -29.91
CA ILE A 270 18.37 -5.65 -31.02
C ILE A 270 17.22 -6.43 -30.39
N TYR A 271 15.97 -6.01 -30.62
CA TYR A 271 14.77 -6.65 -30.09
C TYR A 271 14.54 -7.99 -30.82
N ASP A 272 15.25 -9.03 -30.39
CA ASP A 272 15.13 -10.38 -30.94
C ASP A 272 14.40 -11.28 -29.93
N TRP A 273 13.35 -11.96 -30.38
CA TRP A 273 12.65 -12.98 -29.59
C TRP A 273 13.63 -14.06 -29.12
N VAL A 274 13.74 -14.25 -27.81
CA VAL A 274 14.66 -15.23 -27.21
C VAL A 274 14.16 -16.66 -27.42
N GLY A 275 12.84 -16.84 -27.45
CA GLY A 275 12.20 -18.12 -27.70
C GLY A 275 10.73 -17.97 -28.05
N THR A 276 10.22 -18.92 -28.84
CA THR A 276 8.79 -19.13 -29.03
C THR A 276 8.51 -20.57 -28.66
N ILE A 277 7.69 -20.79 -27.64
CA ILE A 277 7.22 -22.14 -27.33
C ILE A 277 5.93 -22.39 -28.12
N PRO A 278 5.94 -23.25 -29.17
CA PRO A 278 4.73 -23.67 -29.82
C PRO A 278 3.97 -24.61 -28.88
N LEU A 279 2.78 -24.18 -28.49
CA LEU A 279 1.81 -24.98 -27.76
C LEU A 279 0.77 -25.39 -28.80
N ASP A 280 0.97 -26.56 -29.39
CA ASP A 280 0.14 -27.07 -30.49
C ASP A 280 -0.65 -28.30 -30.04
N PRO A 281 -1.98 -28.35 -30.25
CA PRO A 281 -2.90 -27.29 -30.69
C PRO A 281 -3.48 -26.48 -29.51
N SER A 282 -2.85 -25.38 -29.13
CA SER A 282 -3.20 -24.65 -27.91
C SER A 282 -3.61 -23.19 -28.13
N ALA A 283 -4.34 -22.63 -27.19
CA ALA A 283 -4.47 -21.19 -26.96
C ALA A 283 -3.71 -20.83 -25.68
N VAL A 284 -2.98 -19.72 -25.69
CA VAL A 284 -2.52 -19.08 -24.44
C VAL A 284 -3.44 -17.90 -24.19
N TYR A 285 -4.03 -17.85 -23.01
CA TYR A 285 -4.94 -16.78 -22.59
C TYR A 285 -4.25 -15.78 -21.68
N ASP A 286 -3.30 -16.25 -20.87
CA ASP A 286 -2.62 -15.39 -19.90
C ASP A 286 -1.19 -15.87 -19.61
N VAL A 287 -0.32 -14.94 -19.20
CA VAL A 287 1.09 -15.17 -18.91
C VAL A 287 1.56 -14.40 -17.68
N ALA A 288 2.51 -14.95 -16.95
CA ALA A 288 3.11 -14.32 -15.77
C ALA A 288 4.64 -14.53 -15.73
N ILE A 289 5.36 -13.64 -15.03
CA ILE A 289 6.81 -13.75 -14.77
C ILE A 289 7.04 -13.65 -13.26
N ASP A 290 7.79 -14.59 -12.69
CA ASP A 290 8.23 -14.52 -11.29
C ASP A 290 9.51 -13.67 -11.11
N GLU A 291 9.89 -13.38 -9.86
CA GLU A 291 11.12 -12.60 -9.57
C GLU A 291 12.41 -13.24 -10.11
N ALA A 292 12.43 -14.57 -10.26
CA ALA A 292 13.54 -15.33 -10.83
C ALA A 292 13.60 -15.26 -12.37
N GLY A 293 12.59 -14.66 -13.01
CA GLY A 293 12.43 -14.59 -14.46
C GLY A 293 11.83 -15.84 -15.08
N SER A 294 11.34 -16.80 -14.28
CA SER A 294 10.59 -17.94 -14.79
C SER A 294 9.25 -17.48 -15.35
N ILE A 295 8.78 -18.19 -16.36
CA ILE A 295 7.58 -17.81 -17.11
C ILE A 295 6.51 -18.84 -16.88
N VAL A 296 5.29 -18.38 -16.63
CA VAL A 296 4.11 -19.23 -16.57
C VAL A 296 3.15 -18.85 -17.68
N ALA A 297 2.57 -19.84 -18.34
CA ALA A 297 1.56 -19.62 -19.36
C ALA A 297 0.33 -20.49 -19.10
N ALA A 298 -0.83 -19.85 -19.12
CA ALA A 298 -2.13 -20.47 -18.94
C ALA A 298 -2.96 -20.42 -20.22
N GLY A 299 -3.75 -21.46 -20.45
CA GLY A 299 -4.64 -21.50 -21.59
C GLY A 299 -5.39 -22.81 -21.76
N GLU A 300 -5.50 -23.27 -23.01
CA GLU A 300 -6.12 -24.55 -23.36
C GLU A 300 -5.39 -25.28 -24.49
N THR A 301 -5.58 -26.59 -24.59
CA THR A 301 -5.16 -27.44 -25.72
C THR A 301 -6.29 -28.39 -26.06
N ASP A 302 -6.83 -28.34 -27.27
CA ASP A 302 -7.99 -29.16 -27.68
C ASP A 302 -9.19 -29.12 -26.69
N GLY A 303 -9.37 -28.01 -25.97
CA GLY A 303 -10.43 -27.82 -24.97
C GLY A 303 -10.06 -28.27 -23.54
N ASP A 304 -8.86 -28.79 -23.33
CA ASP A 304 -8.32 -29.16 -22.02
C ASP A 304 -7.44 -28.04 -21.45
N PRO A 305 -7.41 -27.85 -20.12
CA PRO A 305 -6.61 -26.81 -19.47
C PRO A 305 -5.13 -27.00 -19.75
N LEU A 306 -4.46 -25.89 -20.04
CA LEU A 306 -3.04 -25.84 -20.28
C LEU A 306 -2.35 -24.96 -19.25
N LEU A 307 -1.35 -25.50 -18.55
CA LEU A 307 -0.45 -24.73 -17.70
C LEU A 307 0.99 -25.15 -17.98
N TYR A 308 1.82 -24.22 -18.43
CA TYR A 308 3.25 -24.44 -18.63
C TYR A 308 4.07 -23.56 -17.71
N HIS A 309 5.20 -24.11 -17.27
CA HIS A 309 6.25 -23.37 -16.60
C HIS A 309 7.55 -23.49 -17.39
N PHE A 310 8.17 -22.36 -17.67
CA PHE A 310 9.45 -22.25 -18.34
C PHE A 310 10.48 -21.63 -17.41
N ALA A 311 11.72 -22.09 -17.49
CA ALA A 311 12.83 -21.34 -16.93
C ALA A 311 13.04 -20.02 -17.68
N ALA A 312 13.78 -19.09 -17.08
CA ALA A 312 14.09 -17.78 -17.68
C ALA A 312 14.81 -17.86 -19.05
N ASN A 313 15.38 -19.01 -19.40
CA ASN A 313 16.00 -19.25 -20.71
C ASN A 313 15.03 -19.81 -21.76
N GLY A 314 13.75 -20.01 -21.41
CA GLY A 314 12.71 -20.57 -22.28
C GLY A 314 12.59 -22.09 -22.28
N ASP A 315 13.42 -22.81 -21.51
CA ASP A 315 13.30 -24.27 -21.38
C ASP A 315 12.07 -24.64 -20.55
N VAL A 316 11.32 -25.67 -20.99
CA VAL A 316 10.18 -26.21 -20.23
C VAL A 316 10.71 -26.89 -18.97
N ASN A 317 10.29 -26.41 -17.79
CA ASN A 317 10.55 -27.11 -16.53
C ASN A 317 9.50 -28.20 -16.30
N TRP A 318 8.23 -27.83 -16.41
CA TRP A 318 7.09 -28.74 -16.24
C TRP A 318 5.85 -28.17 -16.92
N SER A 319 4.85 -29.04 -17.10
CA SER A 319 3.56 -28.68 -17.69
C SER A 319 2.46 -29.56 -17.13
N TYR A 320 1.27 -28.99 -16.95
CA TYR A 320 0.04 -29.70 -16.63
C TYR A 320 -0.96 -29.61 -17.78
N ALA A 321 -1.53 -30.76 -18.11
CA ALA A 321 -2.74 -30.89 -18.92
C ALA A 321 -3.71 -31.78 -18.15
N TYR A 322 -4.93 -31.33 -17.90
CA TYR A 322 -5.96 -32.15 -17.26
C TYR A 322 -6.94 -32.68 -18.31
N ASP A 323 -7.31 -33.95 -18.26
CA ASP A 323 -8.37 -34.52 -19.13
C ASP A 323 -9.79 -34.25 -18.55
N ASN A 324 -10.07 -33.03 -18.12
CA ASN A 324 -11.34 -32.70 -17.44
C ASN A 324 -12.19 -31.63 -18.15
N GLY A 325 -11.76 -31.12 -19.30
CA GLY A 325 -12.47 -30.11 -20.07
C GLY A 325 -12.68 -28.80 -19.32
N ALA A 326 -11.78 -27.83 -19.49
CA ALA A 326 -11.90 -26.43 -19.06
C ALA A 326 -10.58 -25.69 -19.29
N SER A 327 -10.57 -24.47 -19.82
CA SER A 327 -9.34 -23.68 -19.93
C SER A 327 -8.85 -23.12 -18.59
N PHE A 328 -7.54 -22.87 -18.46
CA PHE A 328 -7.03 -21.87 -17.51
C PHE A 328 -7.15 -20.49 -18.17
N SER A 329 -7.97 -19.60 -17.62
CA SER A 329 -8.23 -18.26 -18.18
C SER A 329 -7.23 -17.21 -17.76
N SER A 330 -6.64 -17.36 -16.57
CA SER A 330 -5.74 -16.36 -16.00
C SER A 330 -4.71 -17.01 -15.08
N VAL A 331 -3.53 -16.41 -14.98
CA VAL A 331 -2.41 -16.89 -14.17
C VAL A 331 -1.59 -15.74 -13.62
N THR A 332 -1.13 -15.88 -12.38
CA THR A 332 -0.18 -14.94 -11.78
C THR A 332 0.80 -15.67 -10.87
N THR A 333 1.88 -14.99 -10.49
CA THR A 333 2.92 -15.49 -9.60
C THR A 333 2.98 -14.65 -8.33
N GLY A 334 3.03 -15.32 -7.18
CA GLY A 334 3.24 -14.69 -5.89
C GLY A 334 4.70 -14.77 -5.41
N PRO A 335 4.94 -14.35 -4.16
CA PRO A 335 6.24 -14.53 -3.51
C PRO A 335 6.74 -15.98 -3.56
N ASP A 336 8.05 -16.16 -3.55
CA ASP A 336 8.72 -17.47 -3.64
C ASP A 336 8.40 -18.30 -4.91
N GLY A 337 7.82 -17.67 -5.94
CA GLY A 337 7.45 -18.33 -7.20
C GLY A 337 6.22 -19.24 -7.07
N GLN A 338 5.35 -19.02 -6.08
CA GLN A 338 4.06 -19.69 -6.03
C GLN A 338 3.20 -19.26 -7.22
N ILE A 339 2.52 -20.21 -7.86
CA ILE A 339 1.74 -19.98 -9.07
C ILE A 339 0.26 -20.11 -8.73
N TRP A 340 -0.53 -19.17 -9.20
CA TRP A 340 -1.98 -19.13 -9.03
C TRP A 340 -2.62 -19.20 -10.39
N ALA A 341 -3.42 -20.24 -10.65
CA ALA A 341 -4.04 -20.48 -11.95
C ALA A 341 -5.56 -20.63 -11.84
N LEU A 342 -6.27 -19.81 -12.59
CA LEU A 342 -7.73 -19.75 -12.58
C LEU A 342 -8.34 -20.58 -13.69
N GLN A 343 -9.22 -21.52 -13.35
CA GLN A 343 -9.87 -22.42 -14.29
C GLN A 343 -11.32 -22.00 -14.59
N SER A 344 -11.64 -21.73 -15.87
CA SER A 344 -12.88 -21.06 -16.31
C SER A 344 -14.16 -21.85 -16.02
N ASN A 345 -14.33 -23.05 -16.59
CA ASN A 345 -15.61 -23.77 -16.54
C ASN A 345 -15.85 -24.52 -15.22
N SER A 346 -14.76 -24.88 -14.53
CA SER A 346 -14.84 -25.60 -13.26
C SER A 346 -14.86 -24.66 -12.06
N PHE A 347 -14.68 -23.35 -12.27
CA PHE A 347 -14.62 -22.35 -11.21
C PHE A 347 -13.70 -22.81 -10.07
N ARG A 348 -12.44 -23.06 -10.42
CA ARG A 348 -11.42 -23.52 -9.47
C ARG A 348 -10.19 -22.65 -9.53
N LEU A 349 -9.68 -22.29 -8.37
CA LEU A 349 -8.39 -21.67 -8.19
C LEU A 349 -7.40 -22.75 -7.77
N HIS A 350 -6.37 -22.93 -8.58
CA HIS A 350 -5.30 -23.90 -8.32
C HIS A 350 -4.04 -23.15 -7.88
N SER A 351 -3.30 -23.76 -6.97
CA SER A 351 -1.97 -23.28 -6.61
C SER A 351 -0.91 -24.35 -6.80
N TYR A 352 0.24 -23.92 -7.30
CA TYR A 352 1.42 -24.76 -7.52
C TYR A 352 2.66 -24.09 -6.94
N SER A 353 3.62 -24.90 -6.50
CA SER A 353 4.97 -24.43 -6.24
C SER A 353 5.72 -24.14 -7.55
N ALA A 354 6.83 -23.39 -7.47
CA ALA A 354 7.73 -23.17 -8.59
C ALA A 354 8.27 -24.48 -9.21
N THR A 355 8.38 -25.55 -8.42
CA THR A 355 8.81 -26.88 -8.89
C THR A 355 7.69 -27.70 -9.52
N GLY A 356 6.46 -27.20 -9.48
CA GLY A 356 5.29 -27.81 -10.11
C GLY A 356 4.42 -28.62 -9.16
N ASP A 357 4.78 -28.82 -7.89
CA ASP A 357 3.90 -29.55 -6.97
C ASP A 357 2.60 -28.77 -6.72
N GLN A 358 1.45 -29.40 -6.97
CA GLN A 358 0.13 -28.81 -6.70
C GLN A 358 -0.08 -28.70 -5.18
N LEU A 359 -0.15 -27.47 -4.69
CA LEU A 359 -0.22 -27.16 -3.26
C LEU A 359 -1.64 -27.37 -2.73
N TRP A 360 -2.63 -26.80 -3.42
CA TRP A 360 -4.03 -26.88 -3.03
C TRP A 360 -4.94 -26.48 -4.21
N VAL A 361 -6.25 -26.74 -4.05
CA VAL A 361 -7.31 -26.27 -4.95
C VAL A 361 -8.46 -25.76 -4.12
N SER A 362 -8.91 -24.57 -4.45
CA SER A 362 -10.07 -23.94 -3.82
C SER A 362 -11.19 -23.81 -4.86
N GLU A 363 -12.40 -24.17 -4.44
CA GLU A 363 -13.59 -23.85 -5.22
C GLU A 363 -13.84 -22.35 -5.11
N ILE A 364 -14.06 -21.70 -6.25
CA ILE A 364 -14.43 -20.29 -6.31
C ILE A 364 -15.89 -20.17 -6.72
N PHE A 365 -16.41 -18.95 -6.77
CA PHE A 365 -17.82 -18.77 -7.09
C PHE A 365 -18.12 -19.13 -8.55
N SER A 366 -19.33 -19.65 -8.78
CA SER A 366 -19.86 -19.87 -10.12
C SER A 366 -20.51 -18.60 -10.66
N GLY A 367 -19.79 -17.82 -11.46
CA GLY A 367 -20.40 -16.72 -12.20
C GLY A 367 -19.40 -15.90 -13.01
N GLY A 368 -19.73 -15.66 -14.27
CA GLY A 368 -19.07 -14.64 -15.08
C GLY A 368 -18.05 -15.14 -16.11
N THR A 369 -17.95 -14.40 -17.22
CA THR A 369 -17.21 -14.73 -18.44
C THR A 369 -15.91 -13.95 -18.65
N LYS A 370 -15.43 -13.21 -17.63
CA LYS A 370 -14.13 -12.53 -17.61
C LYS A 370 -13.68 -12.46 -16.16
N ALA A 371 -12.57 -13.09 -15.86
CA ALA A 371 -12.02 -13.18 -14.52
C ALA A 371 -10.50 -13.05 -14.59
N ASP A 372 -9.95 -12.39 -13.59
CA ASP A 372 -8.55 -11.97 -13.53
C ASP A 372 -8.04 -12.11 -12.09
N ILE A 373 -6.73 -12.22 -11.91
CA ILE A 373 -6.12 -12.49 -10.61
C ILE A 373 -4.85 -11.67 -10.38
N ALA A 374 -4.79 -11.00 -9.24
CA ALA A 374 -3.60 -10.31 -8.76
C ALA A 374 -3.16 -10.88 -7.41
N VAL A 375 -1.87 -10.73 -7.08
CA VAL A 375 -1.29 -11.16 -5.80
C VAL A 375 -0.53 -10.01 -5.16
N ASP A 376 -0.71 -9.82 -3.85
CA ASP A 376 0.06 -8.84 -3.07
C ASP A 376 1.42 -9.38 -2.62
N GLN A 377 2.24 -8.52 -2.01
CA GLN A 377 3.58 -8.90 -1.52
C GLN A 377 3.53 -9.94 -0.39
N ALA A 378 2.41 -10.04 0.33
CA ALA A 378 2.20 -11.07 1.35
C ALA A 378 1.77 -12.43 0.76
N GLY A 379 1.52 -12.49 -0.56
CA GLY A 379 1.07 -13.68 -1.26
C GLY A 379 -0.42 -13.95 -1.13
N ASN A 380 -1.23 -12.97 -0.72
CA ASN A 380 -2.68 -13.09 -0.82
C ASN A 380 -3.10 -12.86 -2.27
N ALA A 381 -4.00 -13.70 -2.76
CA ALA A 381 -4.57 -13.55 -4.09
C ALA A 381 -5.92 -12.83 -4.05
N PHE A 382 -6.13 -11.97 -5.04
CA PHE A 382 -7.36 -11.22 -5.26
C PHE A 382 -7.92 -11.62 -6.61
N LEU A 383 -9.02 -12.34 -6.58
CA LEU A 383 -9.71 -12.82 -7.76
C LEU A 383 -10.84 -11.86 -8.10
N LEU A 384 -10.80 -11.29 -9.30
CA LEU A 384 -11.88 -10.53 -9.90
C LEU A 384 -12.74 -11.44 -10.77
N GLY A 385 -14.06 -11.34 -10.66
CA GLY A 385 -14.98 -12.05 -11.56
C GLY A 385 -16.36 -11.39 -11.63
N ASN A 386 -17.06 -11.59 -12.74
CA ASN A 386 -18.38 -10.98 -12.96
C ASN A 386 -19.52 -11.77 -12.28
N SER A 387 -20.27 -11.11 -11.40
CA SER A 387 -21.41 -11.71 -10.69
C SER A 387 -22.70 -11.52 -11.47
N SER A 388 -23.26 -12.60 -12.02
CA SER A 388 -24.59 -12.58 -12.66
C SER A 388 -25.75 -12.83 -11.69
N VAL A 389 -25.49 -12.83 -10.38
CA VAL A 389 -26.40 -13.37 -9.34
C VAL A 389 -27.71 -12.57 -9.19
N SER A 390 -27.85 -11.39 -9.81
CA SER A 390 -29.05 -10.56 -9.74
C SER A 390 -29.59 -10.08 -11.10
N GLY A 391 -29.00 -10.49 -12.23
CA GLY A 391 -29.30 -9.89 -13.54
C GLY A 391 -28.70 -8.49 -13.75
N GLU A 392 -27.91 -8.01 -12.79
CA GLU A 392 -27.07 -6.82 -12.90
C GLU A 392 -25.66 -7.23 -13.34
N HIS A 393 -24.99 -6.43 -14.17
CA HIS A 393 -23.60 -6.66 -14.58
C HIS A 393 -22.65 -6.13 -13.51
N ASN A 394 -22.55 -6.78 -12.36
CA ASN A 394 -21.67 -6.37 -11.26
C ASN A 394 -20.40 -7.23 -11.25
N PHE A 395 -19.31 -6.74 -10.66
CA PHE A 395 -18.13 -7.56 -10.38
C PHE A 395 -18.04 -7.97 -8.91
N ARG A 396 -17.21 -8.97 -8.64
CA ARG A 396 -16.90 -9.50 -7.32
C ARG A 396 -15.39 -9.59 -7.17
N ILE A 397 -14.90 -9.22 -6.00
CA ILE A 397 -13.53 -9.48 -5.56
C ILE A 397 -13.58 -10.56 -4.48
N GLN A 398 -12.78 -11.61 -4.63
CA GLN A 398 -12.53 -12.63 -3.59
C GLN A 398 -11.07 -12.56 -3.15
N LYS A 399 -10.83 -12.51 -1.85
CA LYS A 399 -9.47 -12.60 -1.29
C LYS A 399 -9.20 -14.01 -0.77
N PHE A 400 -8.06 -14.56 -1.15
CA PHE A 400 -7.53 -15.84 -0.68
C PHE A 400 -6.20 -15.61 0.03
N ALA A 401 -6.02 -16.29 1.16
CA ALA A 401 -4.71 -16.39 1.81
C ALA A 401 -3.80 -17.34 1.02
N LEU A 402 -2.48 -17.26 1.26
CA LEU A 402 -1.44 -18.07 0.61
C LEU A 402 -1.73 -19.60 0.60
N ASP A 403 -2.43 -20.08 1.63
CA ASP A 403 -2.80 -21.49 1.80
C ASP A 403 -4.09 -21.91 1.07
N GLY A 404 -4.69 -20.99 0.31
CA GLY A 404 -5.91 -21.20 -0.45
C GLY A 404 -7.20 -20.95 0.34
N THR A 405 -7.12 -20.54 1.60
CA THR A 405 -8.30 -20.23 2.41
C THR A 405 -8.93 -18.91 1.95
N GLU A 406 -10.21 -18.96 1.53
CA GLU A 406 -10.99 -17.74 1.27
C GLU A 406 -11.11 -16.91 2.56
N GLN A 407 -10.65 -15.67 2.52
CA GLN A 407 -10.73 -14.73 3.63
C GLN A 407 -12.06 -13.94 3.60
N TRP A 408 -12.41 -13.44 2.41
CA TRP A 408 -13.65 -12.68 2.21
C TRP A 408 -14.00 -12.59 0.72
N PHE A 409 -15.24 -12.18 0.46
CA PHE A 409 -15.66 -11.72 -0.85
C PHE A 409 -16.58 -10.50 -0.76
N LYS A 410 -16.51 -9.62 -1.77
CA LYS A 410 -17.36 -8.43 -1.91
C LYS A 410 -17.85 -8.27 -3.34
N ALA A 411 -19.09 -7.85 -3.52
CA ALA A 411 -19.68 -7.53 -4.82
C ALA A 411 -19.78 -6.01 -5.01
N HIS A 412 -19.56 -5.54 -6.23
CA HIS A 412 -19.45 -4.13 -6.59
C HIS A 412 -20.19 -3.81 -7.92
N PRO A 413 -20.94 -2.70 -7.97
CA PRO A 413 -21.34 -1.87 -6.84
C PRO A 413 -22.41 -2.59 -5.99
N PRO A 414 -22.55 -2.26 -4.69
CA PRO A 414 -23.55 -2.88 -3.82
C PRO A 414 -25.01 -2.50 -4.18
N SER A 415 -25.24 -1.50 -5.04
CA SER A 415 -26.57 -1.15 -5.56
C SER A 415 -26.55 -0.37 -6.88
N GLY A 416 -27.36 -0.79 -7.85
CA GLY A 416 -28.09 0.09 -8.78
C GLY A 416 -27.42 0.50 -10.09
N VAL A 417 -26.11 0.33 -10.26
CA VAL A 417 -25.43 0.60 -11.53
C VAL A 417 -24.71 -0.65 -12.02
N ALA A 418 -24.96 -1.04 -13.27
CA ALA A 418 -24.25 -2.13 -13.91
C ALA A 418 -22.79 -1.73 -14.17
N ALA A 419 -21.84 -2.33 -13.45
CA ALA A 419 -20.41 -2.15 -13.67
C ALA A 419 -19.65 -3.49 -13.67
N PRO A 420 -19.20 -3.99 -14.83
CA PRO A 420 -18.31 -5.14 -14.88
C PRO A 420 -16.85 -4.74 -14.69
N GLY A 421 -16.12 -5.61 -14.01
CA GLY A 421 -14.68 -5.57 -13.87
C GLY A 421 -14.03 -6.40 -14.98
N THR A 422 -12.98 -5.85 -15.57
CA THR A 422 -12.21 -6.46 -16.66
C THR A 422 -10.85 -6.95 -16.20
N ALA A 423 -10.18 -6.20 -15.33
CA ALA A 423 -8.86 -6.51 -14.79
C ALA A 423 -8.67 -5.98 -13.37
N ILE A 424 -7.76 -6.61 -12.62
CA ILE A 424 -7.40 -6.26 -11.25
C ILE A 424 -5.88 -6.21 -11.07
N ALA A 425 -5.40 -5.21 -10.34
CA ALA A 425 -4.03 -5.13 -9.87
C ALA A 425 -4.01 -4.99 -8.35
N ALA A 426 -3.00 -5.56 -7.70
CA ALA A 426 -2.81 -5.51 -6.24
C ALA A 426 -1.53 -4.74 -5.90
N LEU A 427 -1.64 -3.80 -4.95
CA LEU A 427 -0.50 -3.11 -4.37
C LEU A 427 0.20 -4.00 -3.32
N PRO A 428 1.46 -3.70 -2.96
CA PRO A 428 2.18 -4.43 -1.91
C PRO A 428 1.44 -4.51 -0.57
N ASN A 429 0.70 -3.46 -0.20
CA ASN A 429 -0.09 -3.41 1.04
C ASN A 429 -1.42 -4.19 0.96
N GLY A 430 -1.78 -4.73 -0.21
CA GLY A 430 -3.00 -5.50 -0.43
C GLY A 430 -4.24 -4.68 -0.78
N THR A 431 -4.11 -3.37 -1.03
CA THR A 431 -5.13 -2.60 -1.75
C THR A 431 -5.18 -3.06 -3.19
N THR A 432 -6.37 -3.04 -3.80
CA THR A 432 -6.55 -3.43 -5.20
C THR A 432 -7.15 -2.31 -6.03
N VAL A 433 -6.70 -2.20 -7.28
CA VAL A 433 -7.29 -1.34 -8.31
C VAL A 433 -7.99 -2.22 -9.34
N VAL A 434 -9.23 -1.89 -9.66
CA VAL A 434 -10.02 -2.61 -10.67
C VAL A 434 -10.33 -1.67 -11.84
N ALA A 435 -10.03 -2.15 -13.04
CA ALA A 435 -10.46 -1.55 -14.30
C ALA A 435 -11.75 -2.19 -14.81
N GLY A 436 -12.52 -1.40 -15.55
CA GLY A 436 -13.74 -1.87 -16.19
C GLY A 436 -14.51 -0.77 -16.89
N TYR A 437 -15.83 -0.90 -16.85
CA TYR A 437 -16.75 0.12 -17.32
C TYR A 437 -18.00 0.16 -16.45
N THR A 438 -18.76 1.23 -16.58
CA THR A 438 -20.08 1.42 -15.97
C THR A 438 -20.96 2.23 -16.92
N TYR A 439 -22.16 2.58 -16.49
CA TYR A 439 -23.07 3.45 -17.23
C TYR A 439 -23.33 4.74 -16.46
N ASN A 440 -23.26 5.87 -17.15
CA ASN A 440 -23.60 7.16 -16.57
C ASN A 440 -25.12 7.37 -16.47
N ASP A 441 -25.56 8.50 -15.93
CA ASP A 441 -26.99 8.85 -15.78
C ASP A 441 -27.77 8.90 -17.11
N SER A 442 -27.06 8.98 -18.25
CA SER A 442 -27.65 8.97 -19.60
C SER A 442 -27.62 7.58 -20.26
N GLU A 443 -27.31 6.53 -19.50
CA GLU A 443 -27.13 5.14 -19.98
C GLU A 443 -26.01 4.98 -21.01
N GLU A 444 -25.06 5.92 -21.06
CA GLU A 444 -23.87 5.81 -21.91
C GLU A 444 -22.76 5.07 -21.16
N GLN A 445 -22.06 4.20 -21.88
CA GLN A 445 -20.98 3.42 -21.32
C GLN A 445 -19.74 4.30 -21.08
N VAL A 446 -19.22 4.29 -19.87
CA VAL A 446 -18.06 5.08 -19.42
C VAL A 446 -17.04 4.18 -18.74
N GLY A 447 -15.75 4.50 -18.88
CA GLY A 447 -14.67 3.76 -18.23
C GLY A 447 -14.75 3.88 -16.69
N LEU A 448 -14.34 2.84 -15.98
CA LEU A 448 -14.32 2.77 -14.52
C LEU A 448 -12.94 2.38 -14.01
N LEU A 449 -12.38 3.17 -13.10
CA LEU A 449 -11.34 2.74 -12.16
C LEU A 449 -11.91 2.77 -10.74
N SER A 450 -11.62 1.74 -9.95
CA SER A 450 -12.07 1.67 -8.56
C SER A 450 -11.00 1.09 -7.65
N TRP A 451 -10.82 1.69 -6.48
CA TRP A 451 -9.86 1.31 -5.45
C TRP A 451 -10.59 0.60 -4.32
N HIS A 452 -10.01 -0.48 -3.82
CA HIS A 452 -10.59 -1.28 -2.75
C HIS A 452 -9.53 -1.60 -1.71
N SER A 453 -9.87 -1.35 -0.46
CA SER A 453 -9.05 -1.70 0.70
C SER A 453 -8.75 -3.19 0.79
N THR A 454 -7.80 -3.55 1.65
CA THR A 454 -7.46 -4.95 2.01
C THR A 454 -8.64 -5.77 2.55
N ALA A 455 -9.71 -5.10 3.02
CA ALA A 455 -10.97 -5.69 3.49
C ALA A 455 -12.07 -5.69 2.41
N GLY A 456 -11.74 -5.28 1.18
CA GLY A 456 -12.64 -5.20 0.02
C GLY A 456 -13.69 -4.09 0.11
N SER A 457 -13.56 -3.15 1.05
CA SER A 457 -14.39 -1.93 1.03
C SER A 457 -13.91 -1.00 -0.08
N ASN A 458 -14.85 -0.42 -0.82
CA ASN A 458 -14.56 0.61 -1.81
C ASN A 458 -13.98 1.84 -1.12
N LEU A 459 -12.83 2.30 -1.60
CA LEU A 459 -12.13 3.49 -1.13
C LEU A 459 -12.44 4.69 -2.03
N HIS A 460 -12.36 4.46 -3.34
CA HIS A 460 -12.51 5.49 -4.36
C HIS A 460 -13.04 4.89 -5.66
N GLU A 461 -13.79 5.68 -6.45
CA GLU A 461 -14.26 5.31 -7.78
C GLU A 461 -14.14 6.51 -8.71
N LEU A 462 -13.59 6.28 -9.91
CA LEU A 462 -13.53 7.24 -10.99
C LEU A 462 -14.23 6.73 -12.21
N THR A 463 -15.17 7.54 -12.70
CA THR A 463 -15.86 7.34 -13.96
C THR A 463 -15.44 8.39 -14.96
N TYR A 464 -15.04 7.97 -16.15
CA TYR A 464 -14.55 8.89 -17.18
C TYR A 464 -15.63 9.17 -18.21
N SER A 465 -16.17 10.39 -18.22
CA SER A 465 -17.26 10.80 -19.11
C SER A 465 -16.83 11.91 -20.07
N GLY A 466 -17.30 11.84 -21.32
CA GLY A 466 -16.97 12.81 -22.38
C GLY A 466 -16.44 12.15 -23.66
N GLU A 467 -16.37 12.91 -24.75
CA GLU A 467 -16.02 12.38 -26.08
C GLU A 467 -14.58 11.84 -26.17
N GLU A 468 -13.65 12.45 -25.43
CA GLU A 468 -12.22 12.08 -25.40
C GLU A 468 -11.84 11.23 -24.18
N GLN A 469 -12.82 10.70 -23.45
CA GLN A 469 -12.60 9.87 -22.27
C GLN A 469 -12.80 8.38 -22.60
N PRO A 470 -12.20 7.45 -21.84
CA PRO A 470 -12.34 6.02 -22.09
C PRO A 470 -13.77 5.58 -21.82
N THR A 471 -14.29 4.73 -22.69
CA THR A 471 -15.61 4.10 -22.55
C THR A 471 -15.51 2.69 -21.96
N THR A 472 -14.32 2.07 -22.03
CA THR A 472 -13.98 0.81 -21.36
C THR A 472 -12.50 0.83 -21.06
N LEU A 473 -12.13 0.40 -19.88
CA LEU A 473 -10.76 0.01 -19.55
C LEU A 473 -10.67 -1.52 -19.62
N PHE A 474 -9.72 -2.02 -20.40
CA PHE A 474 -9.49 -3.44 -20.64
C PHE A 474 -8.57 -4.06 -19.58
N ASP A 475 -7.56 -3.31 -19.17
CA ASP A 475 -6.50 -3.79 -18.28
C ASP A 475 -5.95 -2.68 -17.38
N VAL A 476 -5.34 -3.05 -16.26
CA VAL A 476 -4.70 -2.16 -15.29
C VAL A 476 -3.47 -2.80 -14.65
N ALA A 477 -2.40 -2.04 -14.49
CA ALA A 477 -1.24 -2.45 -13.72
C ALA A 477 -0.79 -1.35 -12.76
N VAL A 478 -0.17 -1.75 -11.65
CA VAL A 478 0.40 -0.85 -10.64
C VAL A 478 1.91 -0.80 -10.74
N SER A 479 2.48 0.35 -10.44
CA SER A 479 3.91 0.59 -10.37
C SER A 479 4.38 0.62 -8.93
N GLU A 480 5.61 0.15 -8.67
CA GLU A 480 6.30 0.35 -7.39
C GLU A 480 6.56 1.83 -7.09
N GLN A 481 6.46 2.70 -8.11
CA GLN A 481 6.60 4.16 -7.98
C GLN A 481 5.29 4.86 -7.59
N GLY A 482 4.27 4.11 -7.14
CA GLY A 482 3.05 4.68 -6.56
C GLY A 482 2.07 5.27 -7.58
N PHE A 483 1.93 4.63 -8.74
CA PHE A 483 0.91 4.98 -9.74
C PHE A 483 0.28 3.74 -10.37
N ALA A 484 -0.93 3.89 -10.90
CA ALA A 484 -1.58 2.88 -11.72
C ALA A 484 -1.65 3.36 -13.17
N VAL A 485 -1.48 2.43 -14.10
CA VAL A 485 -1.71 2.65 -15.52
C VAL A 485 -2.86 1.78 -15.95
N ALA A 486 -3.83 2.36 -16.65
CA ALA A 486 -4.97 1.65 -17.21
C ALA A 486 -5.04 1.87 -18.72
N ILE A 487 -5.41 0.83 -19.45
CA ILE A 487 -5.57 0.88 -20.90
C ILE A 487 -6.99 0.54 -21.30
N GLY A 488 -7.45 1.15 -22.38
CA GLY A 488 -8.82 1.01 -22.83
C GLY A 488 -9.03 1.55 -24.22
N HIS A 489 -10.27 1.93 -24.50
CA HIS A 489 -10.62 2.62 -25.74
C HIS A 489 -11.56 3.80 -25.49
N SER A 490 -11.44 4.81 -26.34
CA SER A 490 -12.18 6.07 -26.25
C SER A 490 -12.92 6.42 -27.54
N GLY A 491 -14.04 7.11 -27.38
CA GLY A 491 -14.83 7.69 -28.47
C GLY A 491 -15.52 6.66 -29.37
N PRO A 492 -16.28 7.15 -30.37
CA PRO A 492 -17.05 6.29 -31.28
C PRO A 492 -16.16 5.42 -32.18
N ASN A 493 -14.92 5.85 -32.41
CA ASN A 493 -13.94 5.11 -33.20
C ASN A 493 -13.18 4.06 -32.37
N LYS A 494 -13.44 3.94 -31.06
CA LYS A 494 -12.71 3.02 -30.16
C LYS A 494 -11.20 3.16 -30.30
N GLN A 495 -10.70 4.38 -30.09
CA GLN A 495 -9.27 4.66 -30.18
C GLN A 495 -8.54 4.16 -28.95
N LEU A 496 -7.33 3.62 -29.09
CA LEU A 496 -6.55 3.13 -27.95
C LEU A 496 -6.28 4.29 -26.98
N TYR A 497 -6.67 4.09 -25.72
CA TYR A 497 -6.61 5.09 -24.66
C TYR A 497 -5.73 4.55 -23.54
N LEU A 498 -4.75 5.34 -23.10
CA LEU A 498 -3.88 5.03 -21.97
C LEU A 498 -3.97 6.14 -20.93
N LEU A 499 -4.02 5.75 -19.67
CA LEU A 499 -4.20 6.64 -18.53
C LEU A 499 -3.23 6.30 -17.42
N LYS A 500 -2.54 7.30 -16.88
CA LYS A 500 -1.76 7.18 -15.65
C LYS A 500 -2.45 7.96 -14.53
N VAL A 501 -2.67 7.31 -13.39
CA VAL A 501 -3.30 7.89 -12.20
C VAL A 501 -2.46 7.64 -10.95
N THR A 502 -2.58 8.54 -9.96
CA THR A 502 -1.98 8.36 -8.63
C THR A 502 -2.68 7.23 -7.88
N LEU A 503 -1.93 6.53 -7.00
CA LEU A 503 -2.41 5.37 -6.25
C LEU A 503 -2.86 5.68 -4.82
#